data_AF-A0A2E1VSB0-F1
#
_entry.id   AF-A0A2E1VSB0-F1
#
_cell.length_a   1.000
_cell.length_b   1.000
_cell.length_c   1.000
_cell.angle_alpha   90.00
_cell.angle_beta   90.00
_cell.angle_gamma   90.00
#
_symmetry.space_group_name_H-M   'P 1'
#
loop_
_entity.id
_entity.type
_entity.pdbx_description
1 polymer ?
#
loop_
_entity_poly.entity_id
_entity_poly.type
_entity_poly.pdbx_seq_one_letter_code
_entity_poly.pdbx_strand_id
1 'polypeptide(L)'
;MRHGPGEQEGREDAARLLDYIGNEPTLWVGSAHSLMLAARRLPMRVETGTLWVKLMLRGFAIENLFKAKWTQSGQRAVTKGRLQLDRELGNHQLAKMAEHVGIDLNQPSRRLMLEALTSAVCYLGRYPVPKHPKYYGMHSEGKPDLRNLWCPAYEKAFWDLVEQFLAEFEWPKVKNLNMSAVERERARLQLPEIYWTEWRRDDL
;
A
#
# COMPACT_ATOMS: atom_id res chain seq x y z
N MET A 1 18.59 19.41 -28.30
CA MET A 1 18.36 20.41 -27.24
C MET A 1 19.19 20.00 -26.03
N ARG A 2 20.11 20.85 -25.55
CA ARG A 2 20.85 20.61 -24.30
C ARG A 2 20.08 21.30 -23.16
N HIS A 3 19.78 20.57 -22.09
CA HIS A 3 19.15 21.13 -20.89
C HIS A 3 20.09 22.15 -20.24
N GLY A 4 19.55 23.27 -19.74
CA GLY A 4 20.33 24.28 -19.03
C GLY A 4 20.79 23.77 -17.65
N PRO A 5 21.88 24.30 -17.06
CA PRO A 5 22.42 23.84 -15.77
C PRO A 5 21.38 23.85 -14.63
N GLY A 6 20.45 24.81 -14.61
CA GLY A 6 19.38 24.86 -13.60
C GLY A 6 18.32 23.76 -13.74
N GLU A 7 18.09 23.22 -14.95
CA GLU A 7 17.18 22.08 -15.13
C GLU A 7 17.78 20.78 -14.60
N GLN A 8 19.11 20.68 -14.59
CA GLN A 8 19.81 19.50 -14.08
C GLN A 8 19.80 19.47 -12.54
N GLU A 9 20.07 20.61 -11.89
CA GLU A 9 20.03 20.75 -10.44
C GLU A 9 18.64 20.43 -9.86
N GLY A 10 17.57 20.98 -10.45
CA GLY A 10 16.20 20.67 -10.01
C GLY A 10 15.81 19.19 -10.16
N ARG A 11 16.34 18.48 -11.16
CA ARG A 11 16.11 17.04 -11.32
C ARG A 11 16.84 16.22 -10.27
N GLU A 12 18.04 16.62 -9.88
CA GLU A 12 18.82 15.94 -8.85
C GLU A 12 18.15 16.09 -7.47
N ASP A 13 17.67 17.28 -7.14
CA ASP A 13 16.95 17.52 -5.88
C ASP A 13 15.63 16.75 -5.82
N ALA A 14 14.87 16.72 -6.92
CA ALA A 14 13.65 15.90 -7.01
C ALA A 14 13.96 14.41 -6.81
N ALA A 15 15.04 13.90 -7.41
CA ALA A 15 15.45 12.50 -7.24
C ALA A 15 15.85 12.19 -5.79
N ARG A 16 16.57 13.09 -5.12
CA ARG A 16 16.93 12.95 -3.69
C ARG A 16 15.70 12.94 -2.79
N LEU A 17 14.72 13.80 -3.05
CA LEU A 17 13.47 13.82 -2.30
C LEU A 17 12.69 12.52 -2.47
N LEU A 18 12.59 12.00 -3.70
CA LEU A 18 11.93 10.72 -3.97
C LEU A 18 12.66 9.54 -3.30
N ASP A 19 13.99 9.55 -3.30
CA ASP A 19 14.80 8.57 -2.58
C ASP A 19 14.54 8.64 -1.07
N TYR A 20 14.41 9.84 -0.50
CA TYR A 20 14.07 9.99 0.91
C TYR A 20 12.66 9.45 1.20
N ILE A 21 11.63 9.94 0.48
CA ILE A 21 10.24 9.57 0.71
C ILE A 21 10.03 8.06 0.52
N GLY A 22 10.56 7.51 -0.57
CA GLY A 22 10.34 6.13 -0.94
C GLY A 22 11.05 5.11 -0.06
N ASN A 23 12.05 5.53 0.73
CA ASN A 23 12.79 4.65 1.64
C ASN A 23 12.51 4.95 3.13
N GLU A 24 11.58 5.86 3.43
CA GLU A 24 11.18 6.19 4.80
C GLU A 24 10.00 5.28 5.22
N PRO A 25 10.20 4.27 6.10
CA PRO A 25 9.17 3.29 6.44
C PRO A 25 7.91 3.94 7.02
N THR A 26 8.06 5.01 7.80
CA THR A 26 6.93 5.69 8.46
C THR A 26 5.97 6.36 7.46
N LEU A 27 6.47 6.87 6.34
CA LEU A 27 5.64 7.48 5.30
C LEU A 27 4.78 6.45 4.57
N TRP A 28 5.31 5.23 4.38
CA TRP A 28 4.54 4.10 3.85
C TRP A 28 3.41 3.70 4.81
N VAL A 29 3.69 3.61 6.11
CA VAL A 29 2.67 3.32 7.14
C VAL A 29 1.59 4.41 7.20
N GLY A 30 1.98 5.68 7.15
CA GLY A 30 1.04 6.81 7.09
C GLY A 30 0.14 6.80 5.84
N SER A 31 0.70 6.38 4.70
CA SER A 31 -0.06 6.20 3.46
C SER A 31 -1.06 5.03 3.58
N ALA A 32 -0.64 3.91 4.17
CA ALA A 32 -1.53 2.78 4.45
C ALA A 32 -2.72 3.20 5.33
N HIS A 33 -2.46 3.97 6.40
CA HIS A 33 -3.50 4.51 7.28
C HIS A 33 -4.57 5.31 6.53
N SER A 34 -4.10 6.27 5.72
CA SER A 34 -4.98 7.16 4.97
C SER A 34 -5.89 6.38 4.01
N LEU A 35 -5.35 5.33 3.38
CA LEU A 35 -6.09 4.42 2.52
C LEU A 35 -7.12 3.59 3.28
N MET A 36 -6.78 3.08 4.48
CA MET A 36 -7.73 2.35 5.32
C MET A 36 -8.88 3.25 5.78
N LEU A 37 -8.60 4.48 6.21
CA LEU A 37 -9.63 5.46 6.56
C LEU A 37 -10.54 5.80 5.38
N ALA A 38 -9.97 5.96 4.18
CA ALA A 38 -10.76 6.16 2.96
C ALA A 38 -11.63 4.93 2.66
N ALA A 39 -11.08 3.72 2.78
CA ALA A 39 -11.81 2.47 2.57
C ALA A 39 -12.95 2.28 3.58
N ARG A 40 -12.78 2.69 4.85
CA ARG A 40 -13.81 2.62 5.90
C ARG A 40 -15.05 3.44 5.53
N ARG A 41 -14.85 4.60 4.89
CA ARG A 41 -15.95 5.49 4.46
C ARG A 41 -16.77 4.93 3.29
N LEU A 42 -16.28 3.91 2.59
CA LEU A 42 -16.99 3.32 1.47
C LEU A 42 -17.94 2.19 1.92
N PRO A 43 -19.19 2.17 1.41
CA PRO A 43 -20.13 1.09 1.71
C PRO A 43 -19.71 -0.21 0.99
N MET A 44 -19.94 -1.34 1.64
CA MET A 44 -19.76 -2.69 1.06
C MET A 44 -20.97 -3.05 0.18
N ARG A 45 -21.11 -2.35 -0.94
CA ARG A 45 -22.21 -2.57 -1.90
C ARG A 45 -21.62 -2.93 -3.25
N VAL A 46 -22.09 -4.06 -3.80
CA VAL A 46 -21.65 -4.56 -5.12
C VAL A 46 -22.30 -3.72 -6.22
N GLU A 47 -23.56 -3.35 -6.03
CA GLU A 47 -24.43 -2.67 -6.99
C GLU A 47 -23.91 -1.28 -7.37
N THR A 48 -23.28 -0.60 -6.41
CA THR A 48 -22.69 0.74 -6.60
C THR A 48 -21.24 0.67 -7.05
N GLY A 49 -20.65 -0.53 -7.18
CA GLY A 49 -19.22 -0.72 -7.47
C GLY A 49 -18.27 -0.27 -6.34
N THR A 50 -18.81 0.21 -5.21
CA THR A 50 -18.01 0.75 -4.09
C THR A 50 -17.27 -0.34 -3.34
N LEU A 51 -17.78 -1.58 -3.36
CA LEU A 51 -17.04 -2.74 -2.85
C LEU A 51 -15.65 -2.83 -3.47
N TRP A 52 -15.54 -2.69 -4.79
CA TRP A 52 -14.27 -2.87 -5.49
C TRP A 52 -13.28 -1.76 -5.21
N VAL A 53 -13.76 -0.52 -5.13
CA VAL A 53 -12.94 0.60 -4.72
C VAL A 53 -12.45 0.41 -3.28
N LYS A 54 -13.33 -0.07 -2.38
CA LYS A 54 -12.96 -0.39 -1.01
C LYS A 54 -11.89 -1.47 -0.91
N LEU A 55 -12.04 -2.58 -1.64
CA LEU A 55 -11.05 -3.65 -1.67
C LEU A 55 -9.74 -3.19 -2.32
N MET A 56 -9.81 -2.37 -3.37
CA MET A 56 -8.62 -1.77 -3.99
C MET A 56 -7.85 -0.88 -2.99
N LEU A 57 -8.56 0.00 -2.25
CA LEU A 57 -7.94 0.84 -1.24
C LEU A 57 -7.30 0.01 -0.11
N ARG A 58 -7.99 -1.05 0.34
CA ARG A 58 -7.42 -2.02 1.31
C ARG A 58 -6.19 -2.73 0.76
N GLY A 59 -6.21 -3.15 -0.50
CA GLY A 59 -5.07 -3.78 -1.17
C GLY A 59 -3.88 -2.84 -1.26
N PHE A 60 -4.09 -1.57 -1.61
CA PHE A 60 -3.02 -0.57 -1.56
C PHE A 60 -2.54 -0.32 -0.14
N ALA A 61 -3.42 -0.33 0.86
CA ALA A 61 -2.99 -0.17 2.25
C ALA A 61 -2.03 -1.31 2.66
N ILE A 62 -2.38 -2.57 2.38
CA ILE A 62 -1.51 -3.73 2.63
C ILE A 62 -0.20 -3.64 1.85
N GLU A 63 -0.23 -3.23 0.58
CA GLU A 63 0.98 -3.01 -0.22
C GLU A 63 1.91 -1.98 0.43
N ASN A 64 1.36 -0.87 0.93
CA ASN A 64 2.13 0.16 1.63
C ASN A 64 2.75 -0.40 2.92
N LEU A 65 2.01 -1.21 3.70
CA LEU A 65 2.57 -1.88 4.88
C LEU A 65 3.73 -2.80 4.50
N PHE A 66 3.58 -3.64 3.47
CA PHE A 66 4.68 -4.49 3.01
C PHE A 66 5.91 -3.69 2.56
N LYS A 67 5.71 -2.58 1.84
CA LYS A 67 6.83 -1.67 1.49
C LYS A 67 7.49 -1.07 2.74
N ALA A 68 6.71 -0.72 3.76
CA ALA A 68 7.26 -0.22 5.01
C ALA A 68 8.17 -1.26 5.68
N LYS A 69 7.73 -2.52 5.81
CA LYS A 69 8.55 -3.61 6.39
C LYS A 69 9.77 -3.94 5.53
N TRP A 70 9.63 -3.90 4.20
CA TRP A 70 10.76 -4.00 3.27
C TRP A 70 11.81 -2.92 3.57
N THR A 71 11.42 -1.64 3.60
CA THR A 71 12.34 -0.53 3.86
C THR A 71 12.91 -0.54 5.28
N GLN A 72 12.13 -0.99 6.27
CA GLN A 72 12.58 -1.14 7.65
C GLN A 72 13.67 -2.20 7.81
N SER A 73 13.66 -3.25 6.97
CA SER A 73 14.73 -4.25 6.93
C SER A 73 16.04 -3.76 6.29
N GLY A 74 16.13 -2.47 5.95
CA GLY A 74 17.31 -1.85 5.34
C GLY A 74 17.36 -1.96 3.81
N GLN A 75 16.36 -2.58 3.19
CA GLN A 75 16.24 -2.62 1.73
C GLN A 75 15.77 -1.28 1.18
N ARG A 76 16.17 -0.94 -0.05
CA ARG A 76 15.71 0.27 -0.73
C ARG A 76 14.54 -0.03 -1.66
N ALA A 77 13.49 0.76 -1.60
CA ALA A 77 12.40 0.75 -2.56
C ALA A 77 12.62 1.79 -3.67
N VAL A 78 13.34 2.88 -3.42
CA VAL A 78 13.61 3.95 -4.41
C VAL A 78 15.11 4.27 -4.46
N THR A 79 15.66 4.36 -5.67
CA THR A 79 17.07 4.72 -5.90
C THR A 79 17.16 5.63 -7.12
N LYS A 80 17.82 6.78 -6.95
CA LYS A 80 17.95 7.84 -7.97
C LYS A 80 16.58 8.30 -8.51
N GLY A 81 15.62 8.48 -7.60
CA GLY A 81 14.26 8.93 -7.88
C GLY A 81 13.39 7.92 -8.62
N ARG A 82 13.80 6.66 -8.69
CA ARG A 82 13.07 5.60 -9.39
C ARG A 82 12.74 4.46 -8.45
N LEU A 83 11.51 3.96 -8.53
CA LEU A 83 11.09 2.75 -7.83
C LEU A 83 11.93 1.56 -8.33
N GLN A 84 12.69 0.94 -7.43
CA GLN A 84 13.54 -0.23 -7.65
C GLN A 84 13.10 -1.37 -6.73
N LEU A 85 11.80 -1.64 -6.75
CA LEU A 85 11.30 -2.88 -6.17
C LEU A 85 11.61 -4.04 -7.13
N ASP A 86 11.83 -5.22 -6.58
CA ASP A 86 11.92 -6.44 -7.40
C ASP A 86 10.71 -6.50 -8.34
N ARG A 87 10.90 -7.04 -9.55
CA ARG A 87 9.86 -7.12 -10.58
C ARG A 87 8.59 -7.78 -10.04
N GLU A 88 8.73 -8.71 -9.09
CA GLU A 88 7.61 -9.36 -8.42
C GLU A 88 6.85 -8.42 -7.48
N LEU A 89 7.55 -7.56 -6.76
CA LEU A 89 6.99 -6.52 -5.88
C LEU A 89 6.37 -5.36 -6.69
N GLY A 90 6.82 -5.12 -7.92
CA GLY A 90 6.30 -4.08 -8.82
C GLY A 90 4.95 -4.40 -9.48
N ASN A 91 4.51 -5.66 -9.47
CA ASN A 91 3.28 -6.12 -10.15
C ASN A 91 2.06 -6.26 -9.21
N HIS A 92 2.09 -5.63 -8.03
CA HIS A 92 1.00 -5.67 -7.05
C HIS A 92 0.61 -7.10 -6.58
N GLN A 93 1.55 -8.07 -6.64
CA GLN A 93 1.32 -9.45 -6.22
C GLN A 93 1.47 -9.58 -4.70
N LEU A 94 0.41 -9.24 -3.96
CA LEU A 94 0.45 -9.07 -2.50
C LEU A 94 0.88 -10.33 -1.75
N ALA A 95 0.50 -11.52 -2.21
CA ALA A 95 0.96 -12.78 -1.61
C ALA A 95 2.49 -12.94 -1.72
N LYS A 96 3.07 -12.65 -2.88
CA LYS A 96 4.54 -12.69 -3.05
C LYS A 96 5.22 -11.62 -2.21
N MET A 97 4.66 -10.40 -2.18
CA MET A 97 5.18 -9.33 -1.33
C MET A 97 5.20 -9.76 0.14
N ALA A 98 4.15 -10.41 0.62
CA ALA A 98 4.05 -10.93 1.97
C ALA A 98 5.17 -11.94 2.27
N GLU A 99 5.43 -12.89 1.35
CA GLU A 99 6.53 -13.85 1.47
C GLU A 99 7.90 -13.15 1.54
N HIS A 100 8.14 -12.15 0.68
CA HIS A 100 9.38 -11.35 0.67
C HIS A 100 9.63 -10.58 1.97
N VAL A 101 8.57 -10.18 2.69
CA VAL A 101 8.67 -9.49 3.99
C VAL A 101 8.46 -10.43 5.18
N GLY A 102 8.55 -11.75 4.97
CA GLY A 102 8.52 -12.76 6.02
C GLY A 102 7.16 -12.93 6.70
N ILE A 103 6.05 -12.64 6.01
CA ILE A 103 4.69 -12.89 6.49
C ILE A 103 4.28 -14.32 6.16
N ASP A 104 3.89 -15.08 7.18
CA ASP A 104 3.41 -16.46 7.00
C ASP A 104 2.07 -16.49 6.25
N LEU A 105 2.03 -17.30 5.18
CA LEU A 105 0.85 -17.56 4.34
C LEU A 105 0.32 -19.00 4.46
N ASN A 106 0.73 -19.75 5.48
CA ASN A 106 0.22 -21.09 5.77
C ASN A 106 -1.28 -21.09 6.10
N GLN A 107 -1.82 -19.95 6.55
CA GLN A 107 -3.26 -19.77 6.74
C GLN A 107 -3.95 -19.57 5.39
N PRO A 108 -4.80 -20.50 4.92
CA PRO A 108 -5.42 -20.40 3.59
C PRO A 108 -6.25 -19.13 3.39
N SER A 109 -6.95 -18.68 4.44
CA SER A 109 -7.75 -17.46 4.42
C SER A 109 -6.92 -16.22 4.10
N ARG A 110 -5.68 -16.15 4.63
CA ARG A 110 -4.77 -15.02 4.40
C ARG A 110 -4.28 -14.99 2.96
N ARG A 111 -3.85 -16.13 2.42
CA ARG A 111 -3.42 -16.24 1.01
C ARG A 111 -4.53 -15.83 0.05
N LEU A 112 -5.73 -16.42 0.21
CA LEU A 112 -6.88 -16.12 -0.65
C LEU A 112 -7.32 -14.65 -0.51
N MET A 113 -7.29 -14.09 0.70
CA MET A 113 -7.57 -12.68 0.94
C MET A 113 -6.59 -11.78 0.17
N LEU A 114 -5.28 -12.06 0.21
CA LEU A 114 -4.28 -11.29 -0.54
C LEU A 114 -4.45 -11.40 -2.05
N GLU A 115 -4.80 -12.58 -2.57
CA GLU A 115 -5.09 -12.79 -3.99
C GLU A 115 -6.33 -12.01 -4.45
N ALA A 116 -7.37 -11.97 -3.62
CA ALA A 116 -8.56 -11.15 -3.87
C ALA A 116 -8.22 -9.65 -3.89
N LEU A 117 -7.41 -9.17 -2.94
CA LEU A 117 -6.94 -7.78 -2.90
C LEU A 117 -6.05 -7.45 -4.10
N THR A 118 -5.16 -8.34 -4.54
CA THR A 118 -4.36 -8.17 -5.76
C THR A 118 -5.25 -7.99 -6.98
N SER A 119 -6.31 -8.80 -7.10
CA SER A 119 -7.26 -8.66 -8.21
C SER A 119 -7.98 -7.30 -8.19
N ALA A 120 -8.31 -6.80 -6.99
CA ALA A 120 -8.92 -5.49 -6.83
C ALA A 120 -7.98 -4.33 -7.19
N VAL A 121 -6.72 -4.42 -6.77
CA VAL A 121 -5.65 -3.45 -7.06
C VAL A 121 -5.35 -3.36 -8.55
N CYS A 122 -5.20 -4.50 -9.22
CA CYS A 122 -4.83 -4.54 -10.63
C CYS A 122 -5.97 -4.10 -11.55
N TYR A 123 -7.22 -4.46 -11.21
CA TYR A 123 -8.30 -4.36 -12.19
C TYR A 123 -9.63 -3.84 -11.64
N LEU A 124 -10.20 -4.48 -10.62
CA LEU A 124 -11.63 -4.31 -10.28
C LEU A 124 -11.99 -2.92 -9.76
N GLY A 125 -11.08 -2.22 -9.08
CA GLY A 125 -11.36 -0.90 -8.51
C GLY A 125 -11.12 0.29 -9.46
N ARG A 126 -10.48 0.07 -10.61
CA ARG A 126 -10.01 1.15 -11.50
C ARG A 126 -10.83 1.32 -12.76
N TYR A 127 -11.48 0.25 -13.23
CA TYR A 127 -12.24 0.28 -14.48
C TYR A 127 -13.62 -0.33 -14.27
N PRO A 128 -14.71 0.32 -14.74
CA PRO A 128 -16.06 -0.20 -14.59
C PRO A 128 -16.29 -1.49 -15.39
N VAL A 129 -15.47 -1.74 -16.43
CA VAL A 129 -15.54 -2.94 -17.27
C VAL A 129 -14.13 -3.47 -17.55
N PRO A 130 -13.87 -4.75 -17.26
CA PRO A 130 -12.66 -5.43 -17.69
C PRO A 130 -12.42 -5.38 -19.20
N LYS A 131 -11.22 -4.96 -19.65
CA LYS A 131 -10.84 -5.15 -21.07
C LYS A 131 -10.70 -6.63 -21.47
N HIS A 132 -10.43 -7.51 -20.51
CA HIS A 132 -10.20 -8.93 -20.74
C HIS A 132 -10.84 -9.80 -19.64
N PRO A 133 -12.09 -10.26 -19.84
CA PRO A 133 -12.87 -11.00 -18.84
C PRO A 133 -12.20 -12.29 -18.35
N LYS A 134 -11.35 -12.90 -19.18
CA LYS A 134 -10.64 -14.16 -18.90
C LYS A 134 -9.65 -14.11 -17.73
N TYR A 135 -9.21 -12.93 -17.29
CA TYR A 135 -8.23 -12.81 -16.19
C TYR A 135 -8.86 -12.73 -14.80
N TYR A 136 -10.19 -12.85 -14.68
CA TYR A 136 -10.92 -12.66 -13.42
C TYR A 136 -11.21 -13.97 -12.68
N GLY A 137 -10.51 -15.06 -13.00
CA GLY A 137 -10.89 -16.38 -12.49
C GLY A 137 -12.34 -16.74 -12.87
N MET A 138 -12.83 -16.22 -13.99
CA MET A 138 -14.13 -16.59 -14.53
C MET A 138 -14.04 -18.06 -14.93
N HIS A 139 -14.59 -18.95 -14.10
CA HIS A 139 -15.00 -20.26 -14.56
C HIS A 139 -15.86 -20.10 -15.82
N SER A 140 -15.94 -21.14 -16.66
CA SER A 140 -16.55 -21.19 -17.99
C SER A 140 -18.00 -20.63 -18.13
N GLU A 141 -18.62 -20.22 -17.03
CA GLU A 141 -19.94 -19.56 -16.97
C GLU A 141 -19.87 -18.02 -16.80
N GLY A 142 -18.68 -17.41 -16.83
CA GLY A 142 -18.50 -16.00 -17.19
C GLY A 142 -18.89 -14.93 -16.15
N LYS A 143 -19.14 -15.31 -14.89
CA LYS A 143 -19.26 -14.35 -13.78
C LYS A 143 -18.33 -14.79 -12.65
N PRO A 144 -17.51 -13.89 -12.07
CA PRO A 144 -16.92 -14.19 -10.77
C PRO A 144 -18.09 -14.47 -9.82
N ASP A 145 -18.01 -15.47 -8.95
CA ASP A 145 -19.05 -15.65 -7.94
C ASP A 145 -18.96 -14.50 -6.94
N LEU A 146 -19.62 -13.40 -7.30
CA LEU A 146 -19.55 -12.12 -6.61
C LEU A 146 -20.06 -12.22 -5.16
N ARG A 147 -20.77 -13.30 -4.84
CA ARG A 147 -21.38 -13.55 -3.54
C ARG A 147 -20.38 -14.07 -2.49
N ASN A 148 -19.19 -14.51 -2.89
CA ASN A 148 -18.17 -15.09 -2.00
C ASN A 148 -16.84 -14.33 -1.96
N LEU A 149 -16.74 -13.15 -2.58
CA LEU A 149 -15.46 -12.44 -2.78
C LEU A 149 -14.81 -11.86 -1.53
N TRP A 150 -15.64 -11.49 -0.57
CA TRP A 150 -15.17 -10.94 0.70
C TRP A 150 -16.06 -11.44 1.82
N CYS A 151 -15.67 -12.57 2.40
CA CYS A 151 -16.38 -13.21 3.50
C CYS A 151 -15.85 -12.74 4.87
N PRO A 152 -16.56 -13.03 5.97
CA PRO A 152 -16.08 -12.69 7.32
C PRO A 152 -14.68 -13.23 7.64
N ALA A 153 -14.30 -14.39 7.08
CA ALA A 153 -12.96 -14.94 7.26
C ALA A 153 -11.87 -14.08 6.59
N TYR A 154 -12.15 -13.44 5.44
CA TYR A 154 -11.21 -12.52 4.79
C TYR A 154 -11.14 -11.18 5.52
N GLU A 155 -12.28 -10.67 6.00
CA GLU A 155 -12.30 -9.48 6.87
C GLU A 155 -11.43 -9.70 8.10
N LYS A 156 -11.61 -10.84 8.78
CA LYS A 156 -10.79 -11.21 9.94
C LYS A 156 -9.32 -11.34 9.55
N ALA A 157 -8.99 -12.08 8.49
CA ALA A 157 -7.60 -12.26 8.05
C ALA A 157 -6.91 -10.94 7.67
N PHE A 158 -7.66 -9.99 7.08
CA PHE A 158 -7.17 -8.65 6.79
C PHE A 158 -6.79 -7.90 8.08
N TRP A 159 -7.68 -7.85 9.06
CA TRP A 159 -7.40 -7.16 10.32
C TRP A 159 -6.34 -7.86 11.16
N ASP A 160 -6.35 -9.19 11.23
CA ASP A 160 -5.30 -9.97 11.89
C ASP A 160 -3.91 -9.63 11.28
N LEU A 161 -3.83 -9.48 9.95
CA LEU A 161 -2.59 -9.11 9.28
C LEU A 161 -2.17 -7.66 9.59
N VAL A 162 -3.11 -6.71 9.59
CA VAL A 162 -2.83 -5.31 9.97
C VAL A 162 -2.36 -5.24 11.42
N GLU A 163 -3.03 -5.94 12.34
CA GLU A 163 -2.65 -6.00 13.76
C GLU A 163 -1.28 -6.65 13.95
N GLN A 164 -1.02 -7.79 13.29
CA GLN A 164 0.29 -8.42 13.29
C GLN A 164 1.38 -7.42 12.84
N PHE A 165 1.13 -6.71 11.74
CA PHE A 165 2.06 -5.73 11.21
C PHE A 165 2.35 -4.62 12.23
N LEU A 166 1.30 -3.99 12.78
CA LEU A 166 1.44 -2.87 13.71
C LEU A 166 2.13 -3.27 15.01
N ALA A 167 1.96 -4.52 15.45
CA ALA A 167 2.62 -5.07 16.62
C ALA A 167 4.11 -5.37 16.37
N GLU A 168 4.47 -5.83 15.17
CA GLU A 168 5.86 -6.14 14.78
C GLU A 168 6.64 -4.90 14.31
N PHE A 169 5.95 -3.83 13.91
CA PHE A 169 6.61 -2.65 13.35
C PHE A 169 7.41 -1.90 14.42
N GLU A 170 8.72 -1.82 14.24
CA GLU A 170 9.59 -1.01 15.10
C GLU A 170 9.35 0.48 14.82
N TRP A 171 8.44 1.06 15.60
CA TRP A 171 8.19 2.49 15.57
C TRP A 171 9.47 3.23 15.96
N PRO A 172 9.98 4.13 15.10
CA PRO A 172 11.13 4.93 15.47
C PRO A 172 10.78 5.66 16.77
N LYS A 173 11.60 5.44 17.81
CA LYS A 173 11.48 6.24 19.03
C LYS A 173 11.57 7.68 18.58
N VAL A 174 10.54 8.48 18.82
CA VAL A 174 10.48 9.91 18.48
C VAL A 174 11.43 10.69 19.40
N LYS A 175 12.70 10.30 19.41
CA LYS A 175 13.79 10.89 20.15
C LYS A 175 14.77 11.36 19.09
N ASN A 176 14.57 12.60 18.64
CA ASN A 176 15.52 13.33 17.83
C ASN A 176 15.67 12.84 16.38
N LEU A 177 14.57 12.65 15.63
CA LEU A 177 14.66 13.00 14.21
C LEU A 177 15.16 14.45 14.18
N ASN A 178 16.16 14.76 13.35
CA ASN A 178 16.58 16.14 13.12
C ASN A 178 15.45 16.83 12.36
N MET A 179 14.42 17.18 13.13
CA MET A 179 13.12 17.68 12.71
C MET A 179 13.31 18.83 11.73
N SER A 180 14.39 19.61 11.85
CA SER A 180 14.69 20.72 10.95
C SER A 180 14.73 20.37 9.46
N ALA A 181 15.19 19.20 9.03
CA ALA A 181 15.27 18.86 7.60
C ALA A 181 13.91 18.36 7.07
N VAL A 182 13.26 17.48 7.84
CA VAL A 182 11.95 16.92 7.51
C VAL A 182 10.86 17.97 7.65
N GLU A 183 10.92 18.85 8.64
CA GLU A 183 10.02 19.99 8.83
C GLU A 183 10.25 21.07 7.78
N ARG A 184 11.50 21.36 7.38
CA ARG A 184 11.76 22.27 6.25
C ARG A 184 11.10 21.74 4.99
N GLU A 185 11.22 20.43 4.75
CA GLU A 185 10.64 19.82 3.57
C GLU A 185 9.12 19.64 3.67
N ARG A 186 8.61 19.32 4.85
CA ARG A 186 7.17 19.32 5.19
C ARG A 186 6.54 20.69 5.01
N ALA A 187 7.20 21.75 5.49
CA ALA A 187 6.76 23.13 5.33
C ALA A 187 6.84 23.58 3.87
N ARG A 188 7.89 23.18 3.15
CA ARG A 188 8.03 23.41 1.70
C ARG A 188 6.91 22.72 0.92
N LEU A 189 6.51 21.51 1.32
CA LEU A 189 5.50 20.68 0.65
C LEU A 189 4.08 20.81 1.22
N GLN A 190 3.89 21.58 2.30
CA GLN A 190 2.61 21.79 3.01
C GLN A 190 1.91 20.49 3.49
N LEU A 191 2.67 19.49 3.98
CA LEU A 191 2.08 18.21 4.39
C LEU A 191 1.40 18.28 5.79
N PRO A 192 0.18 17.73 5.95
CA PRO A 192 -0.62 17.84 7.18
C PRO A 192 -0.07 17.03 8.36
N GLU A 193 -0.51 17.36 9.58
CA GLU A 193 0.05 16.86 10.86
C GLU A 193 -0.37 15.43 11.26
N ILE A 194 -1.38 14.89 10.58
CA ILE A 194 -2.05 13.58 10.84
C ILE A 194 -1.17 12.32 10.73
N TYR A 195 0.12 12.44 10.44
CA TYR A 195 1.01 11.29 10.24
C TYR A 195 1.64 10.74 11.54
N TRP A 196 1.40 11.36 12.71
CA TRP A 196 2.24 11.12 13.90
C TRP A 196 1.52 10.95 15.25
N THR A 197 0.18 10.82 15.29
CA THR A 197 -0.55 10.48 16.52
C THR A 197 -0.54 8.97 16.78
N GLU A 198 -0.58 8.55 18.06
CA GLU A 198 -0.67 7.15 18.47
C GLU A 198 -1.79 6.41 17.72
N TRP A 199 -1.47 5.27 17.11
CA TRP A 199 -2.44 4.42 16.43
C TRP A 199 -3.29 3.66 17.46
N ARG A 200 -4.60 3.84 17.44
CA ARG A 200 -5.53 2.93 18.13
C ARG A 200 -6.35 2.17 17.11
N ARG A 201 -6.64 0.91 17.42
CA ARG A 201 -7.62 0.11 16.66
C ARG A 201 -8.96 0.82 16.52
N ASP A 202 -9.34 1.61 17.52
CA ASP A 202 -10.59 2.38 17.53
C ASP A 202 -10.59 3.54 16.51
N ASP A 203 -9.42 3.95 16.01
CA ASP A 203 -9.27 4.98 14.98
C ASP A 203 -9.50 4.42 13.55
N LEU A 204 -9.45 3.09 13.38
CA LEU A 204 -9.58 2.34 12.12
C LEU A 204 -10.90 1.59 12.00
#